data_AF-A0A8T9Q8U8-F1
#
_entry.id   AF-A0A8T9Q8U8-F1
#
_cell.length_a   1.000
_cell.length_b   1.000
_cell.length_c   1.000
_cell.angle_alpha   90.00
_cell.angle_beta   90.00
_cell.angle_gamma   90.00
#
_symmetry.space_group_name_H-M   'P 1'
#
loop_
_entity.id
_entity.type
_entity.pdbx_description
1 polymer ?
#
loop_
_entity_poly.entity_id
_entity_poly.type
_entity_poly.pdbx_seq_one_letter_code
_entity_poly.pdbx_strand_id
1 'polypeptide(L)' 'MRARREFFLLFKEAVNNLAKYAQCAQAAISLRYENHRLVLTVQDDGVGFDPRLRPRAAATG' A
#
# COMPACT_ATOMS: atom_id res chain seq x y z
N MET A 1 14.59 7.98 14.29
CA MET A 1 15.15 7.26 13.11
C MET A 1 14.28 6.10 12.64
N ARG A 2 13.77 5.22 13.51
CA ARG A 2 13.00 4.00 13.14
C ARG A 2 11.71 4.27 12.33
N ALA A 3 10.88 5.21 12.78
CA ALA A 3 9.59 5.52 12.15
C ALA A 3 9.71 5.97 10.68
N ARG A 4 10.77 6.72 10.30
CA ARG A 4 10.97 7.15 8.90
C ARG A 4 11.24 5.95 7.99
N ARG A 5 12.04 4.99 8.45
CA ARG A 5 12.35 3.78 7.69
C ARG A 5 11.13 2.88 7.56
N GLU A 6 10.40 2.67 8.65
CA GLU A 6 9.16 1.87 8.63
C GLU A 6 8.10 2.49 7.72
N PHE A 7 7.92 3.80 7.80
CA PHE A 7 7.04 4.54 6.90
C PHE A 7 7.44 4.37 5.42
N PHE A 8 8.74 4.51 5.11
CA PHE A 8 9.23 4.31 3.75
C PHE A 8 9.00 2.88 3.23
N LEU A 9 9.18 1.88 4.09
CA LEU A 9 8.91 0.48 3.73
C LEU A 9 7.42 0.23 3.49
N LEU A 10 6.54 0.81 4.32
CA LEU A 10 5.10 0.73 4.12
C LEU A 10 4.67 1.38 2.79
N PHE A 11 5.21 2.55 2.48
CA PHE A 11 5.01 3.20 1.19
C PHE A 11 5.48 2.31 0.02
N LYS A 12 6.71 1.79 0.09
CA LYS A 12 7.27 0.93 -0.97
C LYS A 12 6.39 -0.30 -1.21
N GLU A 13 5.91 -0.92 -0.15
CA GLU A 13 5.06 -2.11 -0.24
C GLU A 13 3.69 -1.80 -0.83
N ALA A 14 3.07 -0.68 -0.44
CA ALA A 14 1.80 -0.25 -1.04
C ALA A 14 1.92 -0.03 -2.56
N VAL A 15 2.99 0.64 -3.00
CA VAL A 15 3.25 0.85 -4.43
C VAL A 15 3.56 -0.45 -5.17
N ASN A 16 4.32 -1.35 -4.55
CA ASN A 16 4.62 -2.66 -5.11
C ASN A 16 3.35 -3.51 -5.31
N ASN A 17 2.43 -3.45 -4.34
CA ASN A 17 1.16 -4.16 -4.42
C ASN A 17 0.25 -3.57 -5.50
N LEU A 18 0.18 -2.24 -5.59
CA LEU A 18 -0.53 -1.56 -6.66
C LEU A 18 0.01 -1.99 -8.04
N ALA A 19 1.33 -1.91 -8.24
CA ALA A 19 1.96 -2.24 -9.52
C ALA A 19 1.77 -3.70 -9.95
N LYS A 20 1.69 -4.64 -8.99
CA LYS A 20 1.57 -6.08 -9.27
C LYS A 20 0.13 -6.56 -9.40
N TYR A 21 -0.78 -5.99 -8.61
CA TYR A 21 -2.08 -6.62 -8.37
C TYR A 21 -3.27 -5.73 -8.74
N ALA A 22 -3.13 -4.40 -8.79
CA ALA A 22 -4.28 -3.53 -8.98
C ALA A 22 -4.91 -3.64 -10.38
N GLN A 23 -4.13 -3.96 -11.41
CA GLN A 23 -4.59 -3.94 -12.81
C GLN A 23 -5.26 -2.60 -13.17
N CYS A 24 -4.79 -1.51 -12.56
CA CYS A 24 -5.33 -0.16 -12.71
C CYS A 24 -4.79 0.49 -13.99
N ALA A 25 -5.57 1.41 -14.56
CA ALA A 25 -5.09 2.28 -15.63
C ALA A 25 -4.39 3.52 -15.06
N GLN A 26 -4.86 4.00 -13.90
CA GLN A 26 -4.35 5.18 -13.24
C GLN A 26 -4.18 4.95 -11.75
N ALA A 27 -3.17 5.61 -11.20
CA ALA A 27 -2.89 5.62 -9.78
C ALA A 27 -2.45 7.01 -9.34
N ALA A 28 -2.85 7.40 -8.13
CA ALA A 28 -2.48 8.64 -7.49
C ALA A 28 -1.85 8.35 -6.13
N ILE A 29 -0.71 8.98 -5.88
CA ILE A 29 0.01 8.90 -4.61
C ILE A 29 0.15 10.31 -4.07
N SER A 30 -0.25 10.52 -2.82
CA SER A 30 -0.11 11.81 -2.16
C SER A 30 0.38 11.66 -0.73
N LEU A 31 1.22 12.61 -0.31
CA LEU A 31 1.71 12.71 1.06
C LEU A 31 1.39 14.11 1.57
N ARG A 32 0.51 14.20 2.57
CA ARG A 32 0.09 15.47 3.17
C ARG A 32 0.46 15.50 4.65
N TYR A 33 0.76 16.69 5.17
CA TYR A 33 0.86 16.92 6.60
C TYR A 33 -0.28 17.85 7.02
N GLU A 34 -1.25 17.31 7.74
CA GLU A 34 -2.48 18.01 8.14
C GLU A 34 -2.87 17.61 9.56
N ASN A 35 -3.38 18.55 10.36
CA ASN A 35 -3.83 18.29 11.74
C ASN A 35 -2.78 17.55 12.60
N HIS A 36 -1.51 17.94 12.47
CA HIS A 36 -0.36 17.30 13.11
C HIS A 36 -0.15 15.80 12.77
N ARG A 37 -0.70 15.34 11.64
CA ARG A 37 -0.60 13.97 11.15
C ARG A 37 0.03 13.95 9.76
N LEU A 38 0.90 12.98 9.53
CA LEU A 38 1.40 12.66 8.19
C LEU A 38 0.45 11.64 7.56
N VAL A 39 -0.18 12.00 6.44
CA VAL A 39 -1.18 11.21 5.73
C VAL A 39 -0.60 10.79 4.37
N LEU A 40 -0.33 9.50 4.22
CA LEU A 40 -0.03 8.88 2.94
C LEU A 40 -1.32 8.31 2.35
N THR A 41 -1.67 8.74 1.14
CA THR A 41 -2.77 8.16 0.37
C THR A 41 -2.20 7.51 -0.89
N VAL A 42 -2.51 6.24 -1.09
CA VAL A 42 -2.28 5.49 -2.33
C VAL A 42 -3.64 5.06 -2.85
N GLN A 43 -3.99 5.51 -4.04
CA GLN A 43 -5.29 5.28 -4.65
C GLN A 43 -5.10 4.84 -6.10
N ASP A 44 -5.93 3.90 -6.54
CA ASP A 44 -5.96 3.40 -7.90
C ASP A 44 -7.41 3.17 -8.36
N ASP A 45 -7.60 3.01 -9.66
CA ASP A 45 -8.86 2.64 -10.32
C ASP A 45 -8.92 1.15 -10.68
N GLY A 46 -8.18 0.32 -9.93
CA GLY A 46 -8.00 -1.10 -10.20
C GLY A 46 -9.14 -2.01 -9.73
N VAL A 47 -8.89 -3.31 -9.81
CA VAL A 47 -9.89 -4.37 -9.57
C VAL A 47 -10.21 -4.61 -8.09
N GLY A 48 -9.46 -3.99 -7.17
CA GLY A 48 -9.61 -4.19 -5.73
C GLY A 48 -9.17 -5.59 -5.25
N PHE A 49 -9.56 -5.95 -4.02
CA PHE A 49 -9.27 -7.26 -3.43
C PHE A 49 -10.41 -7.71 -2.51
N ASP A 50 -10.63 -9.02 -2.36
CA ASP A 50 -11.59 -9.55 -1.39
C ASP A 50 -10.95 -9.60 0.02
N PRO A 51 -11.42 -8.81 0.99
CA PRO A 51 -10.82 -8.77 2.33
C PRO A 51 -11.02 -10.07 3.14
N ARG A 52 -11.86 -10.99 2.67
CA ARG A 52 -12.13 -12.28 3.34
C ARG A 52 -11.16 -13.38 2.91
N LEU A 53 -10.42 -13.19 1.82
CA LEU A 53 -9.37 -14.11 1.40
C LEU A 53 -8.19 -13.95 2.36
N ARG A 54 -7.96 -14.94 3.23
CA ARG A 54 -6.71 -14.97 4.01
C ARG A 54 -5.55 -15.25 3.05
N PRO A 55 -4.39 -14.58 3.22
CA PRO A 55 -3.17 -15.02 2.56
C PRO A 55 -2.94 -16.50 2.86
N ARG A 56 -2.65 -17.28 1.83
CA ARG A 56 -2.28 -18.69 1.98
C ARG A 56 -1.10 -18.71 2.96
N ALA A 57 -1.26 -19.34 4.12
CA ALA A 57 -0.17 -19.53 5.06
C ALA A 57 0.99 -20.11 4.24
N ALA A 58 2.13 -19.41 4.25
CA ALA A 58 3.32 -19.85 3.53
C ALA A 58 3.54 -21.30 3.95
N ALA A 59 3.43 -22.23 2.98
CA ALA A 59 3.69 -23.63 3.20
C ALA A 59 5.08 -23.72 3.81
N THR A 60 5.12 -23.98 5.11
CA THR A 60 6.35 -24.21 5.84
C THR A 60 6.85 -25.56 5.37
N GLY A 61 7.82 -25.52 4.46
CA GLY A 61 8.71 -26.62 4.16
C GLY A 61 10.02 -26.41 4.88
#